data_AF-J7G2B8-F1
#
_entry.id   AF-J7G2B8-F1
#
_cell.length_a   1.000
_cell.length_b   1.000
_cell.length_c   1.000
_cell.angle_alpha   90.00
_cell.angle_beta   90.00
_cell.angle_gamma   90.00
#
_symmetry.space_group_name_H-M   'P 1'
#
loop_
_entity.id
_entity.type
_entity.pdbx_description
1 polymer ?
#
loop_
_entity_poly.entity_id
_entity_poly.type
_entity_poly.pdbx_seq_one_letter_code
_entity_poly.pdbx_strand_id
1 'polypeptide(L)'
;MEKNELYFHLEKFLIEIISELNAKVSQKFIKKITDYCSVCLDIFSLETSNFCEKKCRNILNEKNFFFVLKKLGCELYISEINEEKNRCFFENLKFNETFV
;
A
#
# COMPACT_ATOMS: atom_id res chain seq x y z
N MET A 1 -4.34 4.16 -14.02
CA MET A 1 -5.35 3.50 -13.17
C MET A 1 -6.48 4.47 -13.00
N GLU A 2 -7.68 4.15 -13.46
CA GLU A 2 -8.81 5.08 -13.32
C GLU A 2 -9.10 5.24 -11.82
N LYS A 3 -9.24 6.47 -11.31
CA LYS A 3 -9.45 6.73 -9.86
C LYS A 3 -10.57 5.88 -9.25
N ASN A 4 -11.58 5.54 -10.06
CA ASN A 4 -12.71 4.69 -9.68
C ASN A 4 -12.31 3.23 -9.42
N GLU A 5 -11.35 2.67 -10.17
CA GLU A 5 -10.84 1.31 -9.94
C GLU A 5 -10.05 1.24 -8.63
N LEU A 6 -9.15 2.20 -8.38
CA LEU A 6 -8.38 2.27 -7.14
C LEU A 6 -9.30 2.33 -5.93
N TYR A 7 -10.30 3.21 -5.98
CA TYR A 7 -11.27 3.39 -4.93
C TYR A 7 -12.04 2.09 -4.64
N PHE A 8 -12.52 1.42 -5.70
CA PHE A 8 -13.20 0.13 -5.59
C PHE A 8 -12.33 -0.93 -4.92
N HIS A 9 -11.05 -1.03 -5.31
CA HIS A 9 -10.13 -2.00 -4.71
C HIS A 9 -9.83 -1.72 -3.24
N LEU A 10 -9.64 -0.45 -2.87
CA LEU A 10 -9.43 -0.06 -1.47
C LEU A 10 -10.66 -0.35 -0.61
N GLU A 11 -11.86 -0.04 -1.10
CA GLU A 11 -13.10 -0.35 -0.40
C GLU A 11 -13.27 -1.86 -0.22
N LYS A 12 -13.03 -2.66 -1.26
CA LYS A 12 -13.11 -4.12 -1.19
C LYS A 12 -12.13 -4.70 -0.16
N PHE A 13 -10.88 -4.27 -0.20
CA PHE A 13 -9.85 -4.73 0.74
C PHE A 13 -10.17 -4.36 2.18
N LEU A 14 -10.70 -3.15 2.41
CA LEU A 14 -11.14 -2.73 3.74
C LEU A 14 -12.30 -3.59 4.26
N ILE A 15 -13.26 -3.93 3.41
CA ILE A 15 -14.37 -4.84 3.75
C ILE A 15 -13.84 -6.22 4.15
N GLU A 16 -12.84 -6.75 3.43
CA GLU A 16 -12.20 -8.03 3.75
C GLU A 16 -11.55 -7.99 5.15
N ILE A 17 -10.74 -6.96 5.44
CA ILE A 17 -10.13 -6.78 6.78
C ILE A 17 -11.18 -6.71 7.89
N ILE A 18 -12.24 -5.90 7.70
CA ILE A 18 -13.32 -5.76 8.69
C ILE A 18 -14.00 -7.10 8.96
N SER A 19 -14.21 -7.89 7.90
CA SER A 19 -14.80 -9.23 8.00
C SER A 19 -13.90 -10.18 8.78
N GLU A 20 -12.58 -10.19 8.51
CA GLU A 20 -11.61 -11.02 9.23
C GLU A 20 -11.53 -10.66 10.72
N LEU A 21 -11.68 -9.37 11.04
CA LEU A 21 -11.73 -8.88 12.42
C LEU A 21 -13.07 -9.14 13.13
N ASN A 22 -14.06 -9.72 12.44
CA ASN A 22 -15.44 -9.87 12.93
C ASN A 22 -16.05 -8.56 13.47
N ALA A 23 -15.66 -7.42 12.88
CA ALA A 23 -16.08 -6.11 13.32
C ALA A 23 -17.35 -5.66 12.58
N LYS A 24 -18.22 -4.93 13.27
CA LYS A 24 -19.36 -4.23 12.64
C LYS A 24 -19.04 -2.76 12.52
N VAL A 25 -18.91 -2.27 11.30
CA VAL A 25 -18.71 -0.83 11.02
C VAL A 25 -19.77 -0.32 10.06
N SER A 26 -19.99 1.00 10.08
CA SER A 26 -20.94 1.63 9.15
C SER A 26 -20.33 1.81 7.77
N GLN A 27 -21.16 1.79 6.72
CA GLN A 27 -20.73 2.13 5.35
C GLN A 27 -20.09 3.52 5.26
N LYS A 28 -20.56 4.48 6.08
CA LYS A 28 -19.98 5.82 6.17
C LYS A 28 -18.55 5.81 6.69
N PHE A 29 -18.23 4.88 7.61
CA PHE A 29 -16.87 4.70 8.10
C PHE A 29 -15.96 4.13 7.02
N ILE A 30 -16.40 3.07 6.34
CA ILE A 30 -15.68 2.45 5.21
C ILE A 30 -15.32 3.52 4.17
N LYS A 31 -16.32 4.29 3.71
CA LYS A 31 -16.12 5.39 2.76
C LYS A 31 -15.06 6.40 3.23
N LYS A 32 -15.11 6.84 4.48
CA LYS A 32 -14.14 7.80 5.02
C LYS A 32 -12.70 7.27 5.01
N ILE A 33 -12.52 6.00 5.34
CA ILE A 33 -11.20 5.37 5.32
C ILE A 33 -10.72 5.21 3.88
N THR A 34 -11.59 4.77 2.97
CA THR A 34 -11.25 4.69 1.53
C THR A 34 -10.84 6.06 0.96
N ASP A 35 -11.60 7.12 1.27
CA ASP A 35 -11.28 8.49 0.89
C ASP A 35 -9.90 8.90 1.43
N TYR A 36 -9.61 8.61 2.71
CA TYR A 36 -8.34 8.90 3.34
C TYR A 36 -7.18 8.15 2.67
N CYS A 37 -7.34 6.85 2.41
CA CYS A 37 -6.34 6.03 1.72
C CYS A 37 -6.05 6.58 0.32
N SER A 38 -7.08 7.00 -0.43
CA SER A 38 -6.88 7.61 -1.74
C SER A 38 -6.05 8.88 -1.66
N VAL A 39 -6.29 9.74 -0.66
CA VAL A 39 -5.50 10.96 -0.43
C VAL A 39 -4.05 10.63 -0.09
N CYS A 40 -3.81 9.65 0.79
CA CYS A 40 -2.46 9.20 1.12
C CYS A 40 -1.70 8.70 -0.11
N LEU A 41 -2.35 7.92 -0.98
CA LEU A 41 -1.74 7.43 -2.22
C LEU A 41 -1.43 8.56 -3.19
N ASP A 42 -2.31 9.55 -3.32
CA ASP A 42 -2.04 10.76 -4.13
C ASP A 42 -0.81 11.52 -3.59
N ILE A 43 -0.67 11.66 -2.26
CA ILE A 43 0.50 12.28 -1.63
C ILE A 43 1.78 11.48 -1.89
N PHE A 44 1.75 10.16 -1.69
CA PHE A 44 2.90 9.29 -1.93
C PHE A 44 3.33 9.33 -3.39
N SER A 45 2.37 9.28 -4.32
CA SER A 45 2.62 9.38 -5.75
C SER A 45 3.27 10.71 -6.12
N LEU A 46 2.75 11.82 -5.61
CA LEU A 46 3.28 13.16 -5.86
C LEU A 46 4.71 13.31 -5.34
N GLU A 47 4.97 12.96 -4.08
CA GLU A 47 6.30 13.10 -3.49
C GLU A 47 7.33 12.19 -4.15
N THR A 48 6.89 11.02 -4.57
CA THR A 48 7.73 10.07 -5.30
C THR A 48 8.07 10.57 -6.69
N SER A 49 7.10 11.15 -7.40
CA SER A 49 7.31 11.79 -8.70
C SER A 49 8.28 12.97 -8.57
N ASN A 50 8.07 13.85 -7.59
CA ASN A 50 8.95 14.97 -7.28
C ASN A 50 10.39 14.53 -6.97
N PHE A 51 10.55 13.40 -6.27
CA PHE A 51 11.87 12.84 -5.98
C PHE A 51 12.56 12.33 -7.25
N CYS A 52 11.82 11.59 -8.10
CA CYS A 52 12.34 11.06 -9.36
C CYS A 52 12.77 12.17 -10.32
N GLU A 53 11.95 13.21 -10.47
CA GLU A 53 12.25 14.38 -11.30
C GLU A 53 13.53 15.08 -10.84
N LYS A 54 13.66 15.37 -9.53
CA LYS A 54 14.85 15.99 -8.94
C LYS A 54 16.14 15.18 -9.10
N LYS A 55 16.02 13.86 -9.27
CA LYS A 55 17.17 12.95 -9.42
C LYS A 55 17.45 12.58 -10.89
N CYS A 56 16.72 13.15 -11.84
CA CYS A 56 16.75 12.77 -13.25
C CYS A 56 16.59 11.25 -13.45
N ARG A 57 15.77 10.62 -12.61
CA ARG A 57 15.49 9.18 -12.65
C ARG A 57 14.10 8.95 -13.20
N ASN A 58 14.01 8.14 -14.26
CA ASN A 58 12.73 7.75 -14.87
C ASN A 58 12.16 6.45 -14.26
N ILE A 59 12.92 5.77 -13.41
CA ILE A 59 12.53 4.50 -12.79
C ILE A 59 12.53 4.67 -11.28
N LEU A 60 11.37 4.43 -10.68
CA LEU A 60 11.22 4.31 -9.25
C LEU A 60 11.70 2.92 -8.80
N ASN A 61 12.55 2.88 -7.78
CA ASN A 61 12.90 1.64 -7.09
C ASN A 61 12.53 1.72 -5.61
N GLU A 62 12.54 0.58 -4.93
CA GLU A 62 12.17 0.46 -3.53
C GLU A 62 12.94 1.41 -2.61
N LYS A 63 14.25 1.57 -2.81
CA LYS A 63 15.09 2.49 -2.00
C LYS A 63 14.63 3.94 -2.14
N ASN A 64 14.24 4.36 -3.35
CA ASN A 64 13.71 5.70 -3.59
C ASN A 64 12.36 5.89 -2.87
N PHE A 65 11.49 4.87 -2.91
CA PHE A 65 10.20 4.92 -2.22
C PHE A 65 10.36 4.97 -0.69
N PHE A 66 11.26 4.18 -0.12
CA PHE A 66 11.58 4.24 1.31
C PHE A 66 12.14 5.60 1.73
N PHE A 67 12.95 6.24 0.89
CA PHE A 67 13.40 7.61 1.17
C PHE A 67 12.24 8.60 1.25
N VAL A 68 11.26 8.48 0.35
CA VAL A 68 10.04 9.31 0.37
C VAL A 68 9.22 9.06 1.64
N LEU A 69 9.04 7.80 2.05
CA LEU A 69 8.36 7.48 3.30
C LEU A 69 9.04 8.12 4.52
N LYS A 70 10.38 8.11 4.57
CA LYS A 70 11.11 8.81 5.64
C LYS A 70 10.88 10.31 5.62
N LYS A 71 10.95 10.93 4.45
CA LYS A 71 10.68 12.37 4.28
C LYS A 71 9.28 12.76 4.76
N LEU A 72 8.31 11.87 4.58
CA LEU A 72 6.92 12.06 5.01
C LEU A 72 6.67 11.72 6.49
N GLY A 73 7.68 11.28 7.24
CA GLY A 73 7.52 10.85 8.64
C GLY A 73 6.85 9.49 8.80
N CYS A 74 6.81 8.69 7.73
CA CYS A 74 6.15 7.38 7.67
C CYS A 74 7.16 6.22 7.81
N GLU A 75 8.19 6.40 8.63
CA GLU A 75 9.32 5.47 8.74
C GLU A 75 8.91 4.08 9.25
N LEU A 76 7.89 4.03 10.10
CA LEU A 76 7.35 2.79 10.66
C LEU A 76 6.79 1.85 9.59
N TYR A 77 6.27 2.39 8.48
CA TYR A 77 5.77 1.57 7.38
C TYR A 77 6.89 0.85 6.62
N ILE A 78 8.15 1.30 6.75
CA ILE A 78 9.28 0.61 6.11
C ILE A 78 9.48 -0.77 6.73
N SER A 79 9.37 -0.91 8.06
CA SER A 79 9.44 -2.23 8.69
C SER A 79 8.27 -3.11 8.27
N GLU A 80 7.04 -2.58 8.29
CA GLU A 80 5.83 -3.33 7.91
C GLU A 80 5.88 -3.83 6.45
N ILE A 81 6.33 -2.98 5.52
CA ILE A 81 6.49 -3.36 4.10
C ILE A 81 7.52 -4.49 3.95
N ASN A 82 8.64 -4.43 4.69
CA ASN A 82 9.67 -5.47 4.62
C ASN A 82 9.20 -6.79 5.23
N GLU A 83 8.45 -6.74 6.33
CA GLU A 83 7.84 -7.92 6.96
C GLU A 83 6.84 -8.58 6.01
N GLU A 84 5.96 -7.79 5.41
CA GLU A 84 4.96 -8.29 4.47
C GLU A 84 5.60 -8.89 3.21
N LYS A 85 6.63 -8.24 2.68
CA LYS A 85 7.42 -8.77 1.55
C LYS A 85 8.03 -10.13 1.89
N ASN A 86 8.56 -10.29 3.10
CA ASN A 86 9.09 -11.57 3.57
C ASN A 86 7.97 -12.60 3.72
N ARG A 87 6.81 -12.23 4.30
CA ARG A 87 5.65 -13.11 4.44
C ARG A 87 5.20 -13.65 3.08
N CYS A 88 4.99 -12.77 2.10
CA CYS A 88 4.62 -13.16 0.74
C CYS A 88 5.67 -14.09 0.09
N PHE A 89 6.96 -13.81 0.29
CA PHE A 89 8.03 -14.67 -0.21
C PHE A 89 7.95 -16.09 0.37
N PHE A 90 7.77 -16.22 1.69
CA PHE A 90 7.64 -17.52 2.34
C PHE A 90 6.35 -18.27 1.98
N GLU A 91 5.23 -17.57 1.82
CA GLU A 91 3.97 -18.17 1.36
C GLU A 91 4.12 -18.74 -0.06
N ASN A 92 4.76 -18.00 -0.96
CA ASN A 92 5.02 -18.46 -2.33
C ASN A 92 5.97 -19.66 -2.38
N LEU A 93 6.99 -19.70 -1.51
CA LEU A 93 7.87 -20.86 -1.39
C LEU A 93 7.12 -22.12 -0.93
N LYS A 94 6.31 -22.01 0.12
CA LYS A 94 5.48 -23.13 0.61
C LYS A 94 4.50 -23.62 -0.43
N PHE A 95 3.89 -22.70 -1.19
CA PHE A 95 3.01 -23.07 -2.30
C PHE A 95 3.78 -23.92 -3.33
N ASN A 96 4.97 -23.47 -3.76
CA ASN A 96 5.78 -24.21 -4.72
C ASN A 96 6.27 -25.58 -4.22
N GLU A 97 6.54 -25.75 -2.93
CA GLU A 97 6.86 -27.07 -2.35
C GLU A 97 5.68 -28.04 -2.32
N THR A 98 4.44 -27.53 -2.34
CA THR A 98 3.22 -28.36 -2.32
C THR A 98 2.86 -28.92 -3.71
N PHE A 99 3.47 -28.41 -4.78
CA PHE A 99 3.23 -28.81 -6.17
C PHE A 99 4.44 -29.53 -6.82
N VAL A 100 5.42 -29.98 -6.02
CA VAL A 100 6.53 -30.86 -6.45
C VAL A 100 6.30 -32.28 -5.95
#